data_AF-A0A059J8L8-F1
#
_entry.id   AF-A0A059J8L8-F1
#
_cell.length_a   1.000
_cell.length_b   1.000
_cell.length_c   1.000
_cell.angle_alpha   90.00
_cell.angle_beta   90.00
_cell.angle_gamma   90.00
#
_symmetry.space_group_name_H-M   'P 1'
#
loop_
_entity.id
_entity.type
_entity.pdbx_description
1 polymer ?
#
loop_
_entity_poly.entity_id
_entity_poly.type
_entity_poly.pdbx_seq_one_letter_code
_entity_poly.pdbx_strand_id
1 'polypeptide(L)'
;MCLKCGKFAPFLFLAAGDRCCGECQERNKYFRMLSFPQAQTISHPDMHELKKLTAFKTIPGVYKMHVVKKSPRRMKLLHREAVLKRGKEKEAELDAARRSRYESMIKAGIRTSQIEYRRMPWPDSDDDLELAGDPDINKTREFIGMGVIKLPHMRPDNTLEYGHSCKGCEWEYLQYESDRVLYDMSLSGQKEYLVTYALRGRGLCAWPRDEFLKHVEECYGAQQLLSSI
;
A
#
# COMPACT_ATOMS: atom_id res chain seq x y z
N MET A 1 12.19 6.25 11.25
CA MET A 1 12.48 5.42 10.06
C MET A 1 11.17 4.86 9.52
N CYS A 2 11.17 4.39 8.27
CA CYS A 2 10.02 3.75 7.62
C CYS A 2 9.86 2.33 8.16
N LEU A 3 8.65 1.95 8.56
CA LEU A 3 8.36 0.61 9.11
C LEU A 3 8.79 -0.53 8.17
N LYS A 4 8.64 -0.34 6.84
CA LYS A 4 8.81 -1.44 5.87
C LYS A 4 10.18 -1.52 5.22
N CYS A 5 10.94 -0.43 5.14
CA CYS A 5 12.21 -0.41 4.40
C CYS A 5 13.37 0.26 5.15
N GLY A 6 13.16 0.75 6.38
CA GLY A 6 14.21 1.41 7.17
C GLY A 6 14.60 2.82 6.72
N LYS A 7 14.32 3.22 5.46
CA LYS A 7 14.61 4.57 4.93
C LYS A 7 13.95 5.67 5.75
N PHE A 8 14.39 6.92 5.55
CA PHE A 8 13.75 8.09 6.16
C PHE A 8 12.26 8.18 5.79
N ALA A 9 11.44 8.54 6.77
CA ALA A 9 9.99 8.43 6.69
C ALA A 9 9.29 9.74 7.06
N PRO A 10 9.07 10.62 6.07
CA PRO A 10 8.50 11.94 6.29
C PRO A 10 6.98 11.90 6.55
N PHE A 11 6.36 10.73 6.45
CA PHE A 11 4.92 10.55 6.57
C PHE A 11 4.54 9.66 7.74
N LEU A 12 3.39 9.97 8.36
CA LEU A 12 2.67 9.10 9.29
C LEU A 12 1.46 8.51 8.58
N PHE A 13 1.35 7.20 8.59
CA PHE A 13 0.16 6.48 8.15
C PHE A 13 -0.89 6.45 9.26
N LEU A 14 -1.99 7.15 9.04
CA LEU A 14 -3.00 7.44 10.06
C LEU A 14 -3.74 6.20 10.55
N ALA A 15 -3.88 5.16 9.72
CA ALA A 15 -4.68 4.01 10.10
C ALA A 15 -4.03 3.11 11.16
N ALA A 16 -2.70 3.03 11.15
CA ALA A 16 -1.94 2.21 12.09
C ALA A 16 -1.03 3.03 13.03
N GLY A 17 -0.82 4.33 12.75
CA GLY A 17 0.13 5.16 13.49
C GLY A 17 1.59 4.92 13.12
N ASP A 18 1.84 4.27 11.98
CA ASP A 18 3.19 3.90 11.55
C ASP A 18 3.83 4.93 10.62
N ARG A 19 5.15 5.10 10.73
CA ARG A 19 5.90 5.95 9.81
C ARG A 19 6.17 5.24 8.47
N CYS A 20 6.05 5.96 7.37
CA CYS A 20 6.32 5.45 6.03
C CYS A 20 7.07 6.44 5.13
N CYS A 21 7.85 5.91 4.18
CA CYS A 21 8.45 6.70 3.10
C CYS A 21 7.52 6.78 1.87
N GLY A 22 7.80 7.73 0.98
CA GLY A 22 6.99 7.96 -0.23
C GLY A 22 6.92 6.73 -1.14
N GLU A 23 8.03 5.99 -1.25
CA GLU A 23 8.11 4.76 -2.04
C GLU A 23 7.23 3.64 -1.46
N CYS A 24 7.36 3.35 -0.15
CA CYS A 24 6.57 2.30 0.49
C CYS A 24 5.07 2.63 0.48
N GLN A 25 4.70 3.90 0.65
CA GLN A 25 3.31 4.33 0.53
C GLN A 25 2.70 3.99 -0.84
N GLU A 26 3.49 4.02 -1.92
CA GLU A 26 2.98 3.67 -3.25
C GLU A 26 2.95 2.18 -3.54
N ARG A 27 3.92 1.43 -3.01
CA ARG A 27 4.19 0.05 -3.41
C ARG A 27 3.65 -0.97 -2.43
N ASN A 28 3.83 -0.70 -1.15
CA ASN A 28 3.56 -1.69 -0.14
C ASN A 28 2.05 -1.74 0.14
N LYS A 29 1.46 -2.93 -0.04
CA LYS A 29 0.02 -3.19 0.17
C LYS A 29 -0.43 -2.85 1.60
N TYR A 30 0.49 -2.85 2.57
CA TYR A 30 0.25 -2.45 3.96
C TYR A 30 -0.30 -1.02 4.07
N PHE A 31 0.24 -0.06 3.32
CA PHE A 31 -0.17 1.35 3.39
C PHE A 31 -1.37 1.69 2.50
N ARG A 32 -2.08 0.67 1.97
CA ARG A 32 -3.24 0.88 1.09
C ARG A 32 -4.51 1.10 1.90
N MET A 33 -5.27 2.08 1.43
CA MET A 33 -6.63 2.36 1.85
C MET A 33 -7.59 1.80 0.79
N LEU A 34 -8.72 1.24 1.23
CA LEU A 34 -9.74 0.66 0.37
C LEU A 34 -11.07 1.39 0.56
N SER A 35 -11.83 1.57 -0.52
CA SER A 35 -13.25 1.91 -0.37
C SER A 35 -14.05 0.70 0.15
N PHE A 36 -15.25 0.94 0.67
CA PHE A 36 -16.15 -0.15 1.09
C PHE A 36 -16.41 -1.18 -0.03
N PRO A 37 -16.75 -0.77 -1.26
CA PRO A 37 -16.92 -1.72 -2.37
C PRO A 37 -15.67 -2.58 -2.61
N GLN A 38 -14.48 -1.98 -2.61
CA GLN A 38 -13.22 -2.72 -2.78
C GLN A 38 -12.97 -3.70 -1.63
N ALA A 39 -13.26 -3.30 -0.38
CA ALA A 39 -13.09 -4.15 0.78
C ALA A 39 -13.99 -5.41 0.71
N GLN A 40 -15.23 -5.27 0.22
CA GLN A 40 -16.14 -6.40 -0.01
C GLN A 40 -15.60 -7.37 -1.07
N THR A 41 -15.05 -6.85 -2.17
CA THR A 41 -14.49 -7.68 -3.24
C THR A 41 -13.32 -8.53 -2.76
N ILE A 42 -12.47 -8.00 -1.86
CA ILE A 42 -11.21 -8.65 -1.50
C ILE A 42 -11.35 -9.69 -0.39
N SER A 43 -12.30 -9.54 0.52
CA SER A 43 -12.35 -10.37 1.73
C SER A 43 -13.67 -11.11 1.95
N HIS A 44 -14.68 -10.85 1.10
CA HIS A 44 -16.06 -11.34 1.23
C HIS A 44 -16.82 -11.07 2.56
N PRO A 45 -16.40 -10.19 3.51
CA PRO A 45 -17.21 -9.90 4.67
C PRO A 45 -18.45 -9.10 4.25
N ASP A 46 -19.54 -9.33 4.98
CA ASP A 46 -20.74 -8.53 4.85
C ASP A 46 -20.46 -7.05 5.18
N MET A 47 -21.22 -6.14 4.58
CA MET A 47 -21.18 -4.71 4.87
C MET A 47 -21.32 -4.41 6.36
N HIS A 48 -22.10 -5.22 7.08
CA HIS A 48 -22.25 -5.07 8.52
C HIS A 48 -20.92 -5.25 9.26
N GLU A 49 -20.09 -6.22 8.86
CA GLU A 49 -18.79 -6.46 9.47
C GLU A 49 -17.79 -5.36 9.12
N LEU A 50 -17.78 -4.89 7.88
CA LEU A 50 -16.91 -3.79 7.46
C LEU A 50 -17.23 -2.47 8.18
N LYS A 51 -18.51 -2.23 8.52
CA LYS A 51 -18.93 -1.03 9.26
C LYS A 51 -18.40 -1.00 10.70
N LYS A 52 -17.98 -2.15 11.25
CA LYS A 52 -17.36 -2.22 12.59
C LYS A 52 -15.89 -1.77 12.57
N LEU A 53 -15.26 -1.75 11.41
CA LEU A 53 -13.87 -1.31 11.27
C LEU A 53 -13.75 0.20 11.33
N THR A 54 -12.60 0.68 11.81
CA THR A 54 -12.27 2.11 11.79
C THR A 54 -12.24 2.63 10.35
N ALA A 55 -13.12 3.57 10.06
CA ALA A 55 -13.26 4.16 8.73
C ALA A 55 -12.81 5.62 8.69
N PHE A 56 -11.97 5.94 7.71
CA PHE A 56 -11.45 7.28 7.45
C PHE A 56 -12.30 7.96 6.39
N LYS A 57 -12.65 9.23 6.59
CA LYS A 57 -13.39 10.01 5.58
C LYS A 57 -12.40 10.70 4.66
N THR A 58 -12.64 10.64 3.35
CA THR A 58 -11.84 11.42 2.40
C THR A 58 -11.97 12.92 2.69
N ILE A 59 -10.87 13.65 2.51
CA ILE A 59 -10.85 15.11 2.59
C ILE A 59 -10.68 15.63 1.14
N PRO A 60 -11.43 16.66 0.73
CA PRO A 60 -11.24 17.26 -0.60
C PRO A 60 -9.83 17.85 -0.73
N GLY A 61 -9.19 17.64 -1.87
CA GLY A 61 -7.82 18.11 -2.10
C GLY A 61 -7.13 17.37 -3.23
N VAL A 62 -5.86 17.73 -3.46
CA VAL A 62 -4.99 17.09 -4.44
C VAL A 62 -4.06 16.13 -3.71
N TYR A 63 -4.17 14.84 -4.02
CA TYR A 63 -3.37 13.77 -3.46
C TYR A 63 -2.53 13.14 -4.56
N LYS A 64 -1.28 13.59 -4.70
CA LYS A 64 -0.41 13.22 -5.83
C LYS A 64 -1.12 13.51 -7.16
N MET A 65 -1.46 12.48 -7.93
CA MET A 65 -2.15 12.56 -9.22
C MET A 65 -3.68 12.56 -9.09
N HIS A 66 -4.23 12.35 -7.90
CA HIS A 66 -5.67 12.20 -7.68
C HIS A 66 -6.27 13.46 -7.07
N VAL A 67 -7.25 14.04 -7.77
CA VAL A 67 -8.03 15.18 -7.27
C VAL A 67 -9.32 14.67 -6.65
N VAL A 68 -9.45 14.83 -5.33
CA VAL A 68 -10.69 14.52 -4.60
C VAL A 68 -11.56 15.77 -4.58
N LYS A 69 -12.64 15.75 -5.36
CA LYS A 69 -13.62 16.84 -5.40
C LYS A 69 -14.41 16.92 -4.09
N LYS A 70 -14.86 18.12 -3.75
CA LYS A 70 -15.79 18.33 -2.63
C LYS A 70 -17.11 17.62 -2.93
N SER A 71 -17.53 16.75 -2.01
CA SER A 71 -18.79 16.01 -2.08
C SER A 71 -19.51 16.08 -0.73
N PRO A 72 -20.85 16.25 -0.71
CA PRO A 72 -21.64 16.12 0.52
C PRO A 72 -21.59 14.69 1.09
N ARG A 73 -21.39 13.69 0.22
CA ARG A 73 -21.21 12.28 0.61
C ARG A 73 -19.73 11.92 0.46
N ARG A 74 -18.95 12.18 1.52
CA ARG A 74 -17.53 11.80 1.57
C ARG A 74 -17.39 10.29 1.59
N MET A 75 -16.47 9.78 0.76
CA MET A 75 -16.17 8.35 0.73
C MET A 75 -15.52 7.93 2.05
N LYS A 76 -15.86 6.73 2.48
CA LYS A 76 -15.24 6.09 3.64
C LYS A 76 -14.20 5.10 3.15
N LEU A 77 -13.01 5.17 3.76
CA LEU A 77 -11.87 4.34 3.46
C LEU A 77 -11.52 3.47 4.66
N LEU A 78 -11.10 2.25 4.39
CA LEU A 78 -10.69 1.25 5.36
C LEU A 78 -9.24 0.88 5.14
N HIS A 79 -8.52 0.54 6.20
CA HIS A 79 -7.17 -0.02 6.07
C HIS A 79 -7.24 -1.44 5.53
N ARG A 80 -6.46 -1.74 4.47
CA ARG A 80 -6.47 -3.05 3.81
C ARG A 80 -6.22 -4.22 4.77
N GLU A 81 -5.28 -4.07 5.69
CA GLU A 81 -4.92 -5.18 6.59
C GLU A 81 -6.00 -5.44 7.64
N ALA A 82 -6.62 -4.39 8.18
CA ALA A 82 -7.78 -4.53 9.07
C ALA A 82 -8.94 -5.28 8.37
N VAL A 83 -9.18 -5.00 7.09
CA VAL A 83 -10.17 -5.69 6.27
C VAL A 83 -9.83 -7.17 6.10
N LEU A 84 -8.59 -7.49 5.70
CA LEU A 84 -8.15 -8.88 5.53
C LEU A 84 -8.18 -9.67 6.84
N LYS A 85 -7.72 -9.06 7.94
CA LYS A 85 -7.75 -9.68 9.27
C LYS A 85 -9.19 -10.03 9.65
N ARG A 86 -10.13 -9.10 9.46
CA ARG A 86 -11.55 -9.35 9.76
C ARG A 86 -12.17 -10.42 8.87
N GLY A 87 -11.79 -10.49 7.59
CA GLY A 87 -12.19 -11.57 6.69
C GLY A 87 -11.79 -12.94 7.22
N LYS A 88 -10.51 -13.10 7.58
CA LYS A 88 -9.98 -14.35 8.15
C LYS A 88 -10.64 -14.74 9.47
N GLU A 89 -10.86 -13.77 10.36
CA GLU A 89 -11.58 -14.00 11.62
C GLU A 89 -13.00 -14.49 11.34
N LYS A 90 -13.69 -13.91 10.35
CA LYS A 90 -15.06 -14.29 10.03
C LYS A 90 -15.15 -15.68 9.44
N GLU A 91 -14.21 -16.05 8.59
CA GLU A 91 -14.09 -17.40 8.04
C GLU A 91 -13.86 -18.43 9.15
N ALA A 92 -12.94 -18.15 10.08
CA ALA A 92 -12.69 -19.00 11.24
C ALA A 92 -13.94 -19.15 12.14
N GLU A 93 -14.70 -18.07 12.37
CA GLU A 93 -15.99 -18.11 13.09
C GLU A 93 -16.99 -19.04 12.38
N LEU A 94 -17.12 -18.94 11.06
CA LEU A 94 -18.03 -19.77 10.27
C LEU A 94 -17.61 -21.25 10.28
N ASP A 95 -16.32 -21.54 10.26
CA ASP A 95 -15.80 -22.89 10.31
C ASP A 95 -15.95 -23.52 11.68
N ALA A 96 -15.77 -22.74 12.75
CA ALA A 96 -16.09 -23.18 14.11
C ALA A 96 -17.58 -23.48 14.28
N ALA A 97 -18.47 -22.62 13.76
CA ALA A 97 -19.92 -22.84 13.80
C ALA A 97 -20.33 -24.09 12.99
N ARG A 98 -19.71 -24.31 11.81
CA ARG A 98 -19.91 -25.51 11.00
C ARG A 98 -19.49 -26.77 11.75
N ARG A 99 -18.33 -26.75 12.43
CA ARG A 99 -17.84 -27.87 13.26
C ARG A 99 -18.78 -28.19 14.42
N SER A 100 -19.20 -27.18 15.19
CA SER A 100 -20.12 -27.38 16.31
C SER A 100 -21.48 -27.94 15.85
N ARG A 101 -22.01 -27.46 14.72
CA ARG A 101 -23.25 -28.00 14.14
C ARG A 101 -23.07 -29.46 13.72
N TYR A 102 -21.95 -29.80 13.11
CA TYR A 102 -21.62 -31.17 12.72
C TYR A 102 -21.53 -32.11 13.92
N GLU A 103 -20.84 -31.71 14.98
CA GLU A 103 -20.76 -32.49 16.23
C GLU A 103 -22.13 -32.69 16.87
N SER A 104 -22.99 -31.67 16.85
CA SER A 104 -24.36 -31.76 17.38
C SER A 104 -25.22 -32.75 16.59
N MET A 105 -25.07 -32.80 15.25
CA MET A 105 -25.77 -33.77 14.40
C MET A 105 -25.33 -35.22 14.66
N ILE A 106 -24.02 -35.44 14.87
CA ILE A 106 -23.49 -36.76 15.24
C ILE A 106 -24.07 -37.20 16.60
N LYS A 107 -24.06 -36.31 17.60
CA LYS A 107 -24.62 -36.61 18.93
C LYS A 107 -26.13 -36.93 18.87
N ALA A 108 -26.85 -36.35 17.93
CA ALA A 108 -28.27 -36.64 17.69
C ALA A 108 -28.54 -37.96 16.94
N GLY A 109 -27.50 -38.75 16.63
CA GLY A 109 -27.64 -40.07 16.00
C GLY A 109 -27.91 -40.03 14.49
N ILE A 110 -27.71 -38.89 13.84
CA ILE A 110 -27.89 -38.75 12.38
C ILE A 110 -26.72 -39.47 11.66
N ARG A 111 -27.03 -40.51 10.88
CA ARG A 111 -26.01 -41.28 10.11
C ARG A 111 -25.26 -40.37 9.13
N THR A 112 -23.95 -40.24 9.34
CA THR A 112 -23.03 -39.35 8.63
C THR A 112 -22.68 -39.77 7.20
N SER A 113 -23.15 -40.94 6.72
CA SER A 113 -22.87 -41.46 5.37
C SER A 113 -23.47 -40.63 4.23
N GLN A 114 -24.34 -39.64 4.53
CA GLN A 114 -24.84 -38.66 3.55
C GLN A 114 -24.15 -37.28 3.65
N ILE A 115 -23.23 -37.08 4.61
CA ILE A 115 -22.65 -35.77 4.94
C ILE A 115 -21.18 -35.66 4.46
N GLU A 116 -20.59 -36.76 4.00
CA GLU A 116 -19.16 -36.83 3.59
C GLU A 116 -18.81 -35.97 2.36
N TYR A 117 -19.76 -35.53 1.55
CA TYR A 117 -19.49 -34.82 0.29
C TYR A 117 -19.15 -33.33 0.39
N ARG A 118 -18.95 -32.78 1.60
CA ARG A 118 -18.55 -31.35 1.75
C ARG A 118 -17.35 -31.10 2.66
N ARG A 119 -16.59 -32.14 2.96
CA ARG A 119 -15.20 -32.01 3.42
C ARG A 119 -14.27 -32.04 2.20
N MET A 120 -14.42 -31.08 1.28
CA MET A 120 -13.20 -30.64 0.62
C MET A 120 -12.64 -29.57 1.54
N PRO A 121 -11.46 -29.78 2.15
CA PRO A 121 -10.61 -28.64 2.43
C PRO A 121 -10.63 -27.84 1.14
N TRP A 122 -11.06 -26.58 1.19
CA TRP A 122 -10.53 -25.66 0.19
C TRP A 122 -9.03 -25.93 0.21
N PRO A 123 -8.41 -26.26 -0.93
CA PRO A 123 -6.99 -26.58 -0.94
C PRO A 123 -6.35 -25.50 -0.11
N ASP A 124 -5.59 -25.91 0.91
CA ASP A 124 -4.65 -25.04 1.58
C ASP A 124 -3.78 -24.52 0.45
N SER A 125 -4.24 -23.44 -0.19
CA SER A 125 -3.46 -22.68 -1.13
C SER A 125 -2.59 -21.84 -0.21
N ASP A 126 -1.61 -22.55 0.36
CA ASP A 126 -0.23 -22.10 0.49
C ASP A 126 0.37 -21.72 -0.89
N ASP A 127 -0.45 -21.50 -1.92
CA ASP A 127 -0.14 -20.49 -2.91
C ASP A 127 -0.08 -19.15 -2.19
N ASP A 128 1.16 -18.78 -1.87
CA ASP A 128 1.80 -17.53 -2.24
C ASP A 128 1.09 -16.78 -3.41
N LEU A 129 -0.16 -16.35 -3.22
CA LEU A 129 -0.83 -15.34 -4.03
C LEU A 129 -0.24 -13.95 -3.70
N GLU A 130 1.08 -13.90 -3.53
CA GLU A 130 1.91 -12.81 -4.03
C GLU A 130 1.90 -12.77 -5.57
N LEU A 131 1.41 -13.81 -6.26
CA LEU A 131 1.41 -13.93 -7.73
C LEU A 131 0.04 -13.94 -8.44
N ALA A 132 -1.09 -13.85 -7.73
CA ALA A 132 -2.29 -13.31 -8.39
C ALA A 132 -2.04 -11.81 -8.57
N GLY A 133 -1.56 -11.45 -9.77
CA GLY A 133 -1.57 -10.08 -10.24
C GLY A 133 -2.93 -9.50 -9.90
N ASP A 134 -2.96 -8.60 -8.92
CA ASP A 134 -4.15 -7.86 -8.49
C ASP A 134 -4.76 -7.34 -9.79
N PRO A 135 -5.90 -7.88 -10.27
CA PRO A 135 -6.37 -7.61 -11.63
C PRO A 135 -6.73 -6.13 -11.83
N ASP A 136 -6.63 -5.33 -10.76
CA ASP A 136 -6.77 -3.90 -10.79
C ASP A 136 -5.73 -3.17 -9.92
N ILE A 137 -4.44 -3.34 -10.25
CA ILE A 137 -3.35 -2.48 -9.75
C ILE A 137 -3.71 -0.99 -9.90
N ASN A 138 -4.53 -0.61 -10.89
CA ASN A 138 -4.94 0.78 -11.09
C ASN A 138 -6.08 1.22 -10.15
N LYS A 139 -7.15 0.42 -9.93
CA LYS A 139 -8.20 0.80 -8.97
C LYS A 139 -7.72 0.79 -7.52
N THR A 140 -6.77 -0.06 -7.14
CA THR A 140 -6.25 -0.11 -5.75
C THR A 140 -5.27 1.02 -5.42
N ARG A 141 -4.81 1.79 -6.43
CA ARG A 141 -3.92 2.95 -6.24
C ARG A 141 -4.65 4.28 -6.11
N GLU A 142 -5.97 4.30 -6.32
CA GLU A 142 -6.81 5.51 -6.30
C GLU A 142 -6.68 6.33 -5.00
N PHE A 143 -6.47 5.67 -3.86
CA PHE A 143 -6.41 6.31 -2.55
C PHE A 143 -5.00 6.49 -1.99
N ILE A 144 -3.96 6.36 -2.84
CA ILE A 144 -2.58 6.63 -2.40
C ILE A 144 -2.48 8.05 -1.86
N GLY A 145 -1.96 8.17 -0.65
CA GLY A 145 -1.75 9.47 -0.01
C GLY A 145 -2.93 10.00 0.80
N MET A 146 -4.11 9.38 0.70
CA MET A 146 -5.28 9.81 1.48
C MET A 146 -5.28 9.30 2.92
N GLY A 147 -4.43 8.32 3.23
CA GLY A 147 -4.25 7.76 4.58
C GLY A 147 -3.00 8.24 5.31
N VAL A 148 -2.28 9.24 4.78
CA VAL A 148 -1.02 9.72 5.38
C VAL A 148 -1.04 11.23 5.60
N ILE A 149 -0.25 11.68 6.57
CA ILE A 149 0.07 13.09 6.79
C ILE A 149 1.58 13.27 6.88
N LYS A 150 2.08 14.47 6.56
CA LYS A 150 3.48 14.81 6.86
C LYS A 150 3.67 14.83 8.37
N LEU A 151 4.71 14.15 8.86
CA LEU A 151 5.10 14.16 10.25
C LEU A 151 6.63 14.31 10.35
N PRO A 152 7.15 15.44 10.83
CA PRO A 152 8.59 15.65 10.94
C PRO A 152 9.22 14.71 11.96
N HIS A 153 10.52 14.55 11.87
CA HIS A 153 11.38 14.02 12.92
C HIS A 153 11.82 15.14 13.84
N MET A 154 11.85 14.88 15.15
CA MET A 154 12.47 15.77 16.12
C MET A 154 13.93 15.37 16.26
N ARG A 155 14.85 16.28 15.97
CA ARG A 155 16.29 16.08 16.13
C ARG A 155 16.73 16.32 17.59
N PRO A 156 17.91 15.85 18.01
CA PRO A 156 18.40 16.06 19.38
C PRO A 156 18.54 17.52 19.81
N ASP A 157 18.70 18.43 18.85
CA ASP A 157 18.76 19.88 19.04
C ASP A 157 17.37 20.55 19.10
N ASN A 158 16.30 19.77 19.24
CA ASN A 158 14.89 20.19 19.20
C ASN A 158 14.44 20.84 17.89
N THR A 159 15.19 20.64 16.79
CA THR A 159 14.75 21.09 15.47
C THR A 159 13.87 20.04 14.79
N LEU A 160 13.03 20.50 13.85
CA LEU A 160 12.14 19.64 13.07
C LEU A 160 12.73 19.35 11.70
N GLU A 161 12.79 18.08 11.35
CA GLU A 161 13.28 17.60 10.06
C GLU A 161 12.17 16.90 9.28
N TYR A 162 11.81 17.49 8.14
CA TYR A 162 10.76 16.96 7.27
C TYR A 162 11.29 16.03 6.17
N GLY A 163 12.61 15.94 6.04
CA GLY A 163 13.30 15.29 4.93
C GLY A 163 13.31 16.11 3.64
N HIS A 164 14.25 15.80 2.77
CA HIS A 164 14.51 16.48 1.51
C HIS A 164 14.30 15.52 0.34
N SER A 165 13.53 15.95 -0.66
CA SER A 165 13.36 15.24 -1.93
C SER A 165 14.27 15.82 -3.00
N CYS A 166 14.89 14.97 -3.82
CA CYS A 166 15.79 15.42 -4.88
C CYS A 166 15.03 15.76 -6.17
N LYS A 167 15.06 17.04 -6.57
CA LYS A 167 14.51 17.48 -7.86
C LYS A 167 15.24 16.87 -9.05
N GLY A 168 16.52 16.51 -8.88
CA GLY A 168 17.28 15.76 -9.88
C GLY A 168 16.68 14.38 -10.15
N CYS A 169 16.38 13.60 -9.10
CA CYS A 169 15.72 12.30 -9.27
C CYS A 169 14.31 12.40 -9.86
N GLU A 170 13.56 13.45 -9.51
CA GLU A 170 12.25 13.71 -10.12
C GLU A 170 12.40 14.04 -11.61
N TRP A 171 13.35 14.91 -11.96
CA TRP A 171 13.64 15.26 -13.35
C TRP A 171 14.08 14.05 -14.17
N GLU A 172 15.01 13.23 -13.65
CA GLU A 172 15.47 12.01 -14.31
C GLU A 172 14.31 11.04 -14.60
N TYR A 173 13.40 10.85 -13.63
CA TYR A 173 12.19 10.06 -13.83
C TYR A 173 11.26 10.66 -14.92
N LEU A 174 11.05 11.98 -14.91
CA LEU A 174 10.19 12.64 -15.90
C LEU A 174 10.79 12.63 -17.31
N GLN A 175 12.12 12.73 -17.44
CA GLN A 175 12.81 12.58 -18.71
C GLN A 175 12.66 11.16 -19.24
N TYR A 176 12.86 10.14 -18.39
CA TYR A 176 12.64 8.75 -18.76
C TYR A 176 11.20 8.46 -19.21
N GLU A 177 10.20 9.02 -18.53
CA GLU A 177 8.79 8.89 -18.92
C GLU A 177 8.48 9.57 -20.25
N SER A 178 9.13 10.72 -20.53
CA SER A 178 8.88 11.53 -21.72
C SER A 178 9.62 11.00 -22.95
N ASP A 179 10.87 10.57 -22.78
CA ASP A 179 11.73 10.07 -23.85
C ASP A 179 12.49 8.83 -23.37
N ARG A 180 11.86 7.68 -23.57
CA ARG A 180 12.36 6.36 -23.17
C ARG A 180 13.65 5.95 -23.89
N VAL A 181 14.05 6.66 -24.94
CA VAL A 181 15.22 6.35 -25.77
C VAL A 181 16.52 6.85 -25.13
N LEU A 182 16.47 7.92 -24.31
CA LEU A 182 17.67 8.53 -23.71
C LEU A 182 18.36 7.66 -22.63
N TYR A 183 17.72 6.59 -22.15
CA TYR A 183 18.23 5.74 -21.05
C TYR A 183 18.65 4.33 -21.46
N ASP A 184 19.00 4.12 -22.74
CA ASP A 184 19.51 2.83 -23.22
C ASP A 184 20.96 2.51 -22.77
N MET A 185 21.64 3.40 -22.04
CA MET A 185 23.09 3.27 -21.82
C MET A 185 23.57 2.64 -20.50
N SER A 186 22.71 2.01 -19.68
CA SER A 186 23.22 1.29 -18.48
C SER A 186 22.37 0.13 -17.96
N LEU A 187 21.31 -0.27 -18.67
CA LEU A 187 20.35 -1.29 -18.21
C LEU A 187 20.07 -2.36 -19.27
N SER A 188 21.07 -2.66 -20.11
CA SER A 188 21.00 -3.70 -21.15
C SER A 188 20.65 -5.07 -20.54
N GLY A 189 19.36 -5.38 -20.47
CA GLY A 189 18.82 -6.63 -19.93
C GLY A 189 17.76 -6.51 -18.83
N GLN A 190 17.49 -5.32 -18.27
CA GLN A 190 16.39 -5.16 -17.31
C GLN A 190 15.05 -4.93 -18.01
N LYS A 191 13.97 -5.52 -17.47
CA LYS A 191 12.61 -5.27 -17.95
C LYS A 191 12.26 -3.80 -17.73
N GLU A 192 11.73 -3.14 -18.76
CA GLU A 192 11.42 -1.70 -18.76
C GLU A 192 10.68 -1.20 -17.50
N TYR A 193 9.69 -1.95 -17.02
CA TYR A 193 8.94 -1.58 -15.82
C TYR A 193 9.81 -1.48 -14.56
N LEU A 194 10.90 -2.25 -14.46
CA LEU A 194 11.84 -2.20 -13.33
C LEU A 194 12.61 -0.89 -13.33
N VAL A 195 12.94 -0.36 -14.50
CA VAL A 195 13.62 0.92 -14.67
C VAL A 195 12.71 2.06 -14.26
N THR A 196 11.48 2.09 -14.79
CA THR A 196 10.46 3.06 -14.38
C THR A 196 10.25 3.03 -12.87
N TYR A 197 10.18 1.84 -12.28
CA TYR A 197 10.07 1.70 -10.83
C TYR A 197 11.32 2.22 -10.12
N ALA A 198 12.53 1.84 -10.50
CA ALA A 198 13.74 2.31 -9.84
C ALA A 198 13.80 3.86 -9.81
N LEU A 199 13.60 4.49 -10.97
CA LEU A 199 13.64 5.95 -11.11
C LEU A 199 12.52 6.64 -10.32
N ARG A 200 11.28 6.16 -10.44
CA ARG A 200 10.16 6.70 -9.67
C ARG A 200 10.37 6.54 -8.16
N GLY A 201 10.95 5.41 -7.73
CA GLY A 201 11.29 5.15 -6.34
C GLY A 201 12.29 6.16 -5.79
N ARG A 202 13.33 6.49 -6.58
CA ARG A 202 14.32 7.53 -6.24
C ARG A 202 13.67 8.91 -6.11
N GLY A 203 12.81 9.30 -7.06
CA GLY A 203 12.08 10.57 -7.00
C GLY A 203 11.14 10.71 -5.80
N LEU A 204 10.65 9.59 -5.25
CA LEU A 204 9.81 9.54 -4.05
C LEU A 204 10.59 9.41 -2.74
N CYS A 205 11.92 9.25 -2.79
CA CYS A 205 12.75 9.17 -1.61
C CYS A 205 12.86 10.55 -0.96
N ALA A 206 12.73 10.56 0.36
CA ALA A 206 13.10 11.68 1.19
C ALA A 206 14.34 11.29 1.98
N TRP A 207 15.25 12.23 2.15
CA TRP A 207 16.54 12.03 2.81
C TRP A 207 16.62 12.95 4.04
N PRO A 208 17.25 12.52 5.13
CA PRO A 208 17.67 13.47 6.15
C PRO A 208 18.73 14.40 5.55
N ARG A 209 18.85 15.62 6.07
CA ARG A 209 19.69 16.69 5.53
C ARG A 209 21.13 16.24 5.26
N ASP A 210 21.72 15.50 6.20
CA ASP A 210 23.11 15.08 6.14
C ASP A 210 23.37 14.03 5.04
N GLU A 211 22.38 13.16 4.78
CA GLU A 211 22.44 12.20 3.67
C GLU A 211 22.04 12.84 2.34
N PHE A 212 21.16 13.85 2.38
CA PHE A 212 20.70 14.55 1.18
C PHE A 212 21.85 15.25 0.46
N LEU A 213 22.75 15.91 1.20
CA LEU A 213 23.90 16.60 0.60
C LEU A 213 24.81 15.62 -0.15
N LYS A 214 25.11 14.47 0.46
CA LYS A 214 25.88 13.40 -0.17
C LYS A 214 25.18 12.86 -1.42
N HIS A 215 23.86 12.67 -1.33
CA HIS A 215 23.08 12.21 -2.47
C HIS A 215 23.13 13.18 -3.66
N VAL A 216 23.07 14.49 -3.40
CA VAL A 216 23.10 15.51 -4.48
C VAL A 216 24.43 15.52 -5.22
N GLU A 217 25.55 15.29 -4.53
CA GLU A 217 26.89 15.21 -5.14
C GLU A 217 26.99 14.08 -6.19
N GLU A 218 26.31 12.96 -5.95
CA GLU A 218 26.35 11.77 -6.81
C GLU A 218 25.13 11.65 -7.74
N CYS A 219 24.10 12.48 -7.57
CA CYS A 219 22.86 12.37 -8.34
C CYS A 219 23.02 12.96 -9.75
N TYR A 220 23.01 12.10 -10.77
CA TYR A 220 23.05 12.50 -12.18
C TYR A 220 22.04 13.61 -12.51
N GLY A 221 20.76 13.40 -12.20
CA GLY A 221 19.73 14.42 -12.47
C GLY A 221 19.96 15.73 -11.73
N ALA A 222 20.57 15.71 -10.53
CA ALA A 222 20.88 16.95 -9.81
C ALA A 222 22.04 17.69 -10.47
N GLN A 223 23.09 16.97 -10.89
CA GLN A 223 24.20 17.53 -11.65
C GLN A 223 23.73 18.17 -12.96
N GLN A 224 22.81 17.53 -13.70
CA GLN A 224 22.24 18.09 -14.92
C GLN A 224 21.51 19.43 -14.64
N LEU A 225 20.67 19.46 -13.59
CA LEU A 225 19.95 20.67 -13.21
C LEU A 225 20.89 21.80 -12.76
N LEU A 226 21.95 21.48 -12.01
CA LEU A 226 22.93 22.46 -11.55
C LEU A 226 23.80 23.01 -12.69
N SER A 227 24.09 22.19 -13.71
CA SER A 227 24.84 22.62 -14.89
C SER A 227 24.05 23.50 -15.86
N SER A 228 22.73 23.57 -15.69
CA SER A 228 21.81 24.37 -16.51
C SER A 228 21.52 25.77 -15.92
N ILE A 229 22.17 26.13 -14.80
CA ILE A 229 22.06 27.41 -14.09
C ILE A 229 23.34 28.20 -14.30
#